data_AF-A0A353HVG8-F1
#
_entry.id   AF-A0A353HVG8-F1
#
_cell.length_a   1.000
_cell.length_b   1.000
_cell.length_c   1.000
_cell.angle_alpha   90.00
_cell.angle_beta   90.00
_cell.angle_gamma   90.00
#
_symmetry.space_group_name_H-M   'P 1'
#
loop_
_entity.id
_entity.type
_entity.pdbx_description
1 polymer ?
#
loop_
_entity_poly.entity_id
_entity_poly.type
_entity_poly.pdbx_seq_one_letter_code
_entity_poly.pdbx_strand_id
1 'polypeptide(L)'
;MPGFTRAINAILASMRGEDEREFSMTQTVLSDPVLTQKVLRLANSGMYAAFGQRVNTVSKAVLVLGTEAIGHLALGLKLIEELAKSTPDSAVAHVEMEKAVLAGMVAQQVAARPATRAPEEAVVCS
;
A
#
# COMPACT_ATOMS: atom_id res chain seq x y z
N MET A 1 -3.67 8.71 -6.62
CA MET A 1 -2.44 8.16 -7.24
C MET A 1 -2.80 6.99 -8.13
N PRO A 2 -2.24 6.86 -9.35
CA PRO A 2 -2.64 5.82 -10.31
C PRO A 2 -2.36 4.38 -9.83
N GLY A 3 -1.34 4.17 -8.98
CA GLY A 3 -1.02 2.88 -8.36
C GLY A 3 -2.01 2.54 -7.23
N PHE A 4 -2.15 3.46 -6.27
CA PHE A 4 -3.06 3.37 -5.14
C PHE A 4 -4.49 2.96 -5.49
N THR A 5 -5.13 3.67 -6.44
CA THR A 5 -6.53 3.37 -6.81
C THR A 5 -6.64 2.00 -7.47
N ARG A 6 -5.64 1.56 -8.26
CA ARG A 6 -5.60 0.22 -8.84
C ARG A 6 -5.44 -0.86 -7.77
N ALA A 7 -4.51 -0.69 -6.84
CA ALA A 7 -4.27 -1.63 -5.74
C ALA A 7 -5.52 -1.78 -4.87
N ILE A 8 -6.18 -0.68 -4.51
CA ILE A 8 -7.44 -0.70 -3.75
C ILE A 8 -8.54 -1.43 -4.53
N ASN A 9 -8.73 -1.11 -5.81
CA ASN A 9 -9.77 -1.74 -6.61
C ASN A 9 -9.54 -3.25 -6.76
N ALA A 10 -8.29 -3.69 -6.93
CA ALA A 10 -7.94 -5.11 -7.00
C ALA A 10 -8.24 -5.84 -5.66
N ILE A 11 -7.93 -5.21 -4.52
CA ILE A 11 -8.29 -5.75 -3.20
C ILE A 11 -9.82 -5.86 -3.05
N LEU A 12 -10.55 -4.81 -3.43
CA LEU A 12 -12.02 -4.80 -3.32
C LEU A 12 -12.70 -5.80 -4.27
N ALA A 13 -12.11 -6.05 -5.45
CA ALA A 13 -12.58 -7.08 -6.38
C ALA A 13 -12.41 -8.48 -5.76
N SER A 14 -11.24 -8.77 -5.20
CA SER A 14 -10.97 -10.04 -4.49
C SER A 14 -11.96 -10.25 -3.34
N MET A 15 -12.24 -9.23 -2.52
CA MET A 15 -13.25 -9.32 -1.46
C MET A 15 -14.67 -9.65 -1.95
N ARG A 16 -15.01 -9.31 -3.19
CA ARG A 16 -16.31 -9.63 -3.81
C ARG A 16 -16.37 -11.04 -4.38
N GLY A 17 -15.28 -11.81 -4.28
CA GLY A 17 -15.14 -13.12 -4.90
C GLY A 17 -14.81 -13.05 -6.39
N GLU A 18 -14.40 -11.88 -6.90
CA GLU A 18 -13.90 -11.69 -8.27
C GLU A 18 -12.40 -12.03 -8.32
N ASP A 19 -12.00 -13.15 -7.71
CA ASP A 19 -10.61 -13.56 -7.63
C ASP A 19 -10.11 -14.01 -9.01
N GLU A 20 -9.11 -13.30 -9.54
CA GLU A 20 -8.25 -13.87 -10.58
C GLU A 20 -7.46 -15.02 -9.96
N ARG A 21 -7.25 -16.11 -10.74
CA ARG A 21 -6.53 -17.32 -10.29
C ARG A 21 -5.10 -17.05 -9.75
N GLU A 22 -4.59 -15.84 -9.89
CA GLU A 22 -3.24 -15.41 -9.52
C GLU A 22 -3.23 -14.22 -8.52
N PHE A 23 -4.36 -13.88 -7.88
CA PHE A 23 -4.41 -12.77 -6.93
C PHE A 23 -3.54 -13.03 -5.69
N SER A 24 -2.64 -12.08 -5.39
CA SER A 24 -1.80 -12.10 -4.20
C SER A 24 -1.97 -10.80 -3.41
N MET A 25 -2.58 -10.89 -2.23
CA MET A 25 -2.76 -9.74 -1.34
C MET A 25 -1.43 -9.02 -1.06
N THR A 26 -0.37 -9.79 -0.83
CA THR A 26 0.98 -9.25 -0.57
C THR A 26 1.48 -8.44 -1.75
N GLN A 27 1.41 -9.00 -2.96
CA GLN A 27 1.91 -8.33 -4.17
C GLN A 27 1.07 -7.09 -4.51
N THR A 28 -0.25 -7.18 -4.35
CA THR A 28 -1.17 -6.07 -4.58
C THR A 28 -0.90 -4.92 -3.61
N VAL A 29 -0.68 -5.21 -2.33
CA VAL A 29 -0.32 -4.18 -1.33
C VAL A 29 1.05 -3.57 -1.64
N LEU A 30 2.06 -4.38 -1.99
CA LEU A 30 3.40 -3.91 -2.35
C LEU A 30 3.44 -3.08 -3.65
N SER A 31 2.44 -3.20 -4.51
CA SER A 31 2.34 -2.42 -5.75
C SER A 31 2.11 -0.91 -5.51
N ASP A 32 1.71 -0.52 -4.29
CA ASP A 32 1.56 0.88 -3.90
C ASP A 32 2.20 1.17 -2.52
N PRO A 33 3.15 2.13 -2.44
CA PRO A 33 3.87 2.41 -1.21
C PRO A 33 3.00 3.07 -0.12
N VAL A 34 1.99 3.85 -0.50
CA VAL A 34 1.08 4.50 0.45
C VAL A 34 0.21 3.46 1.14
N LEU A 35 -0.33 2.51 0.36
CA LEU A 35 -1.09 1.38 0.87
C LEU A 35 -0.21 0.49 1.76
N THR A 36 1.01 0.17 1.32
CA THR A 36 2.00 -0.59 2.10
C THR A 36 2.23 0.03 3.48
N GLN A 37 2.50 1.34 3.54
CA GLN A 37 2.72 2.04 4.81
C GLN A 37 1.48 2.03 5.71
N LYS A 38 0.28 2.21 5.15
CA LYS A 38 -0.97 2.17 5.92
C LYS A 38 -1.23 0.78 6.50
N VAL A 39 -0.99 -0.28 5.73
CA VAL A 39 -1.08 -1.68 6.19
C VAL A 39 -0.09 -1.95 7.33
N LEU A 40 1.18 -1.56 7.17
CA LEU A 40 2.20 -1.73 8.21
C LEU A 40 1.86 -0.94 9.48
N ARG A 41 1.34 0.29 9.36
CA ARG A 41 0.91 1.08 10.53
C ARG A 41 -0.29 0.43 11.23
N LEU A 42 -1.24 -0.15 10.50
CA LEU A 42 -2.35 -0.88 11.09
C LEU A 42 -1.88 -2.12 11.85
N ALA A 43 -0.99 -2.91 11.24
CA ALA A 43 -0.41 -4.11 11.85
C ALA A 43 0.37 -3.82 13.14
N ASN A 44 0.97 -2.62 13.25
CA ASN A 44 1.67 -2.18 14.45
C ASN A 44 0.81 -1.30 15.39
N SER A 45 -0.50 -1.14 15.10
CA SER A 45 -1.38 -0.37 15.99
C SER A 45 -1.65 -1.11 17.29
N GLY A 46 -2.04 -0.39 18.35
CA GLY A 46 -2.25 -0.97 19.69
C GLY A 46 -3.24 -2.14 19.72
N MET A 47 -4.18 -2.21 18.78
CA MET A 47 -5.12 -3.32 18.63
C MET A 47 -4.44 -4.62 18.16
N TYR A 48 -3.46 -4.52 17.25
CA TYR A 48 -2.79 -5.67 16.62
C TYR A 48 -1.38 -5.92 17.17
N ALA A 49 -0.83 -5.00 17.97
CA ALA A 49 0.50 -5.09 18.57
C ALA A 49 0.65 -6.18 19.65
N ALA A 50 -0.46 -6.84 20.06
CA ALA A 50 -0.47 -7.89 21.08
C ALA A 50 0.46 -9.07 20.80
N PHE A 51 0.93 -9.23 19.55
CA PHE A 51 1.86 -10.29 19.14
C PHE A 51 3.35 -9.98 19.40
N GLY A 52 3.68 -8.85 20.07
CA GLY A 52 5.01 -8.62 20.67
C GLY A 52 6.20 -8.49 19.70
N GLN A 53 5.94 -8.48 18.39
CA GLN A 53 6.98 -8.42 17.36
C GLN A 53 6.62 -7.31 16.37
N ARG A 54 7.52 -6.33 16.22
CA ARG A 54 7.38 -5.26 15.22
C ARG A 54 7.17 -5.89 13.84
N VAL A 55 6.13 -5.45 13.13
CA VAL A 55 5.81 -5.91 11.77
C VAL A 55 6.46 -4.97 10.78
N ASN A 56 7.43 -5.47 10.02
CA ASN A 56 8.23 -4.71 9.08
C ASN A 56 8.06 -5.16 7.62
N THR A 57 7.29 -6.22 7.35
CA THR A 57 7.04 -6.73 5.99
C THR A 57 5.55 -6.90 5.75
N VAL A 58 5.13 -6.73 4.49
CA VAL A 58 3.71 -6.89 4.09
C VAL A 58 3.27 -8.34 4.27
N SER A 59 4.10 -9.33 3.93
CA SER A 59 3.76 -10.74 4.13
C SER A 59 3.43 -11.06 5.60
N LYS A 60 4.20 -10.50 6.54
CA LYS A 60 3.93 -10.64 7.98
C LYS A 60 2.68 -9.86 8.39
N ALA A 61 2.45 -8.68 7.82
CA ALA A 61 1.24 -7.90 8.07
C ALA A 61 -0.03 -8.64 7.61
N VAL A 62 0.01 -9.30 6.45
CA VAL A 62 -1.10 -10.15 5.96
C VAL A 62 -1.40 -11.29 6.93
N LEU A 63 -0.38 -11.93 7.51
CA LEU A 63 -0.56 -12.98 8.51
C LEU A 63 -1.17 -12.45 9.83
N VAL A 64 -0.79 -11.26 10.28
CA VAL A 64 -1.27 -10.66 11.53
C VAL A 64 -2.67 -10.07 11.40
N LEU A 65 -2.94 -9.38 10.29
CA LEU A 65 -4.20 -8.67 10.04
C LEU A 65 -5.28 -9.58 9.43
N GLY A 66 -4.88 -10.52 8.57
CA GLY A 66 -5.78 -11.22 7.67
C GLY A 66 -6.20 -10.38 6.46
N THR A 67 -6.74 -11.06 5.44
CA THR A 67 -7.21 -10.43 4.20
C THR A 67 -8.41 -9.50 4.43
N GLU A 68 -9.32 -9.89 5.31
CA GLU A 68 -10.51 -9.10 5.68
C GLU A 68 -10.16 -7.73 6.25
N ALA A 69 -9.23 -7.66 7.21
CA ALA A 69 -8.86 -6.37 7.82
C ALA A 69 -8.18 -5.44 6.81
N ILE A 70 -7.35 -5.98 5.92
CA ILE A 70 -6.71 -5.23 4.83
C ILE A 70 -7.77 -4.75 3.82
N GLY A 71 -8.76 -5.59 3.54
CA GLY A 71 -9.90 -5.27 2.70
C GLY A 71 -10.74 -4.10 3.24
N HIS A 72 -11.10 -4.15 4.51
CA HIS A 72 -11.81 -3.05 5.19
C HIS A 72 -11.00 -1.75 5.21
N LEU A 73 -9.67 -1.83 5.40
CA LEU A 73 -8.77 -0.68 5.29
C LEU A 73 -8.82 -0.08 3.87
N ALA A 74 -8.72 -0.92 2.82
CA ALA A 74 -8.79 -0.48 1.44
C ALA A 74 -10.14 0.20 1.12
N LEU A 75 -11.26 -0.33 1.63
CA LEU A 75 -12.58 0.28 1.49
C LEU A 75 -12.66 1.65 2.15
N GLY A 76 -12.19 1.79 3.39
CA GLY A 76 -12.15 3.07 4.09
C GLY A 76 -11.30 4.11 3.36
N LEU A 77 -10.17 3.68 2.80
CA LEU A 77 -9.30 4.54 2.00
C LEU A 77 -9.96 4.99 0.69
N LYS A 78 -10.71 4.10 0.03
CA LYS A 78 -11.50 4.45 -1.15
C LYS A 78 -12.55 5.51 -0.83
N LEU A 79 -13.27 5.35 0.29
CA LEU A 79 -14.28 6.32 0.72
C LEU A 79 -13.66 7.70 1.00
N ILE A 80 -12.53 7.74 1.71
CA ILE A 80 -11.80 8.98 1.98
C ILE A 80 -11.35 9.65 0.66
N GLU A 81 -10.84 8.87 -0.30
CA GLU A 81 -10.46 9.38 -1.62
C GLU A 81 -11.65 9.99 -2.37
N GLU A 82 -12.80 9.31 -2.39
CA GLU A 82 -14.01 9.82 -3.04
C GLU A 82 -14.55 11.08 -2.35
N LEU A 83 -14.50 11.16 -1.01
CA LEU A 83 -14.85 12.39 -0.29
C LEU A 83 -13.86 13.52 -0.61
N ALA A 84 -12.56 13.26 -0.67
CA ALA A 84 -11.55 14.28 -0.95
C ALA A 84 -11.66 14.88 -2.36
N LYS A 85 -12.12 14.11 -3.35
CA LYS A 85 -12.38 14.60 -4.72
C LYS A 85 -13.47 15.69 -4.79
N SER A 86 -14.30 15.82 -3.75
CA SER A 86 -15.32 16.87 -3.68
C SER A 86 -14.80 18.25 -3.24
N THR A 87 -13.50 18.36 -2.91
CA THR A 87 -12.88 19.62 -2.45
C THR A 87 -12.00 20.25 -3.55
N PRO A 88 -12.03 21.58 -3.78
CA PRO A 88 -11.43 22.22 -4.97
C PRO A 88 -9.89 22.17 -5.09
N ASP A 89 -9.16 21.73 -4.05
CA ASP A 89 -7.70 21.87 -3.95
C ASP A 89 -6.90 20.62 -4.38
N SER A 90 -7.56 19.65 -5.04
CA SER A 90 -6.98 18.32 -5.32
C SER A 90 -5.98 18.25 -6.48
N ALA A 91 -5.93 19.26 -7.35
CA ALA A 91 -5.12 19.21 -8.58
C ALA A 91 -3.61 19.37 -8.32
N VAL A 92 -3.21 20.31 -7.45
CA VAL A 92 -1.79 20.56 -7.12
C VAL A 92 -1.22 19.40 -6.32
N ALA A 93 -1.99 18.89 -5.35
CA ALA A 93 -1.62 17.70 -4.59
C ALA A 93 -1.42 16.47 -5.49
N HIS A 94 -2.21 16.32 -6.55
CA HIS A 94 -2.06 15.23 -7.51
C HIS A 94 -0.69 15.26 -8.22
N VAL A 95 -0.31 16.43 -8.72
CA VAL A 95 0.94 16.65 -9.46
C VAL A 95 2.17 16.38 -8.59
N GLU A 96 2.19 16.87 -7.35
CA GLU A 96 3.33 16.63 -6.45
C GLU A 96 3.45 15.16 -6.04
N MET A 97 2.31 14.48 -5.90
CA MET A 97 2.27 13.08 -5.55
C MET A 97 2.74 12.18 -6.72
N GLU A 98 2.50 12.58 -7.98
CA GLU A 98 3.04 11.89 -9.17
C GLU A 98 4.57 11.95 -9.21
N LYS A 99 5.15 13.10 -8.85
CA LYS A 99 6.61 13.25 -8.74
C LYS A 99 7.19 12.32 -7.66
N ALA A 100 6.53 12.22 -6.51
CA ALA A 100 6.97 11.34 -5.42
C ALA A 100 6.97 9.85 -5.83
N VAL A 101 5.92 9.39 -6.52
CA VAL A 101 5.87 8.00 -7.02
C VAL A 101 6.93 7.74 -8.09
N LEU A 102 7.15 8.68 -9.01
CA LEU A 102 8.23 8.58 -9.99
C LEU A 102 9.59 8.47 -9.30
N ALA A 103 9.85 9.28 -8.26
CA ALA A 103 11.08 9.21 -7.49
C ALA A 103 11.26 7.85 -6.81
N GLY A 104 10.21 7.29 -6.21
CA GLY A 104 10.23 5.96 -5.60
C GLY A 104 10.49 4.83 -6.59
N MET A 105 9.89 4.88 -7.79
CA MET A 105 10.17 3.91 -8.86
C MET A 105 11.62 3.97 -9.34
N VAL A 106 12.16 5.18 -9.50
CA VAL A 106 13.57 5.37 -9.89
C VAL A 106 14.50 4.87 -8.77
N ALA A 107 14.20 5.18 -7.51
CA ALA A 107 14.95 4.69 -6.35
C ALA A 107 14.96 3.15 -6.29
N GLN A 108 13.82 2.51 -6.58
CA GLN A 108 13.71 1.05 -6.67
C GLN A 108 14.62 0.47 -7.77
N GLN A 109 14.61 1.07 -8.96
CA GLN A 109 15.43 0.61 -10.08
C GLN A 109 16.93 0.79 -9.81
N VAL A 110 17.31 1.88 -9.15
CA VAL A 110 18.71 2.13 -8.75
C VAL A 110 19.14 1.15 -7.65
N ALA A 111 18.27 0.86 -6.68
CA ALA A 111 18.52 -0.08 -5.59
C ALA A 111 18.41 -1.57 -5.97
N ALA A 112 17.95 -1.89 -7.20
CA ALA A 112 17.92 -3.25 -7.73
C ALA A 112 19.28 -3.71 -8.31
N ARG A 113 20.30 -2.84 -8.34
CA ARG A 113 21.67 -3.22 -8.72
C ARG A 113 22.29 -4.13 -7.65
N PRO A 114 23.18 -5.08 -8.01
CA PRO A 114 23.66 -6.16 -7.14
C PRO A 114 24.48 -5.73 -5.91
N ALA A 115 24.65 -4.43 -5.67
CA ALA A 115 25.40 -3.87 -4.55
C ALA A 115 24.54 -3.45 -3.35
N THR A 116 23.21 -3.44 -3.45
CA THR A 116 22.30 -2.89 -2.42
C THR A 116 21.44 -3.97 -1.76
N ARG A 117 21.56 -4.09 -0.43
CA ARG A 117 20.97 -5.17 0.39
C ARG A 117 19.47 -5.02 0.71
N ALA A 118 18.83 -3.90 0.40
CA ALA A 118 17.44 -3.62 0.79
C ALA A 118 16.71 -2.70 -0.21
N PRO A 119 16.25 -3.22 -1.36
CA PRO A 119 15.54 -2.41 -2.38
C PRO A 119 14.20 -1.86 -1.88
N GLU A 120 13.57 -2.51 -0.89
CA GLU A 120 12.30 -2.05 -0.30
C GLU A 120 12.47 -0.78 0.55
N GLU A 121 13.60 -0.61 1.26
CA GLU A 121 13.85 0.57 2.09
C GLU A 121 14.07 1.84 1.26
N ALA A 122 14.65 1.70 0.06
CA ALA A 122 14.91 2.82 -0.84
C ALA A 122 13.62 3.49 -1.35
N VAL A 123 12.54 2.72 -1.53
CA VAL A 123 11.23 3.22 -1.98
C VAL A 123 10.47 3.94 -0.87
N VAL A 124 10.77 3.63 0.40
CA VAL A 124 10.10 4.21 1.55
C VAL A 124 10.67 5.59 1.93
N CYS A 125 11.94 5.87 1.58
CA CYS A 125 12.64 7.12 1.93
C CYS A 125 12.55 8.23 0.87
N SER A 126 12.04 7.93 -0.33
CA SER A 126 11.83 8.87 -1.45
C SER A 126 10.45 9.50 -1.42
#